data_AF-A0A3D4TCT9-F1
#
_entry.id   AF-A0A3D4TCT9-F1
#
_cell.length_a   1.000
_cell.length_b   1.000
_cell.length_c   1.000
_cell.angle_alpha   90.00
_cell.angle_beta   90.00
_cell.angle_gamma   90.00
#
_symmetry.space_group_name_H-M   'P 1'
#
loop_
_entity.id
_entity.type
_entity.pdbx_description
1 polymer ?
#
loop_
_entity_poly.entity_id
_entity_poly.type
_entity_poly.pdbx_seq_one_letter_code
_entity_poly.pdbx_strand_id
1 'polypeptide(L)'
;MGMSTAEFEEWIQSGVSRFQAVVPFDPTSTVFAAVNLTASNTDLSEPLMADTAAFSAYMQQFLAKNGADYGIGGYNELRTMYGRSDLFDGEEPRRLHLGLDIWGPADTSVYAPLGGVVHS
;
A
#
# COMPACT_ATOMS: atom_id res chain seq x y z
N MET A 1 -16.26 5.84 -24.43
CA MET A 1 -17.12 6.43 -23.38
C MET A 1 -16.53 6.01 -22.06
N GLY A 2 -16.14 6.96 -21.21
CA GLY A 2 -15.73 6.65 -19.84
C GLY A 2 -16.95 6.36 -18.98
N MET A 3 -16.78 5.46 -18.02
CA MET A 3 -17.75 5.21 -16.95
C MET A 3 -17.81 6.46 -16.06
N SER A 4 -19.00 6.94 -15.73
CA SER A 4 -19.22 8.00 -14.74
C SER A 4 -18.96 7.49 -13.32
N THR A 5 -18.80 8.40 -12.35
CA THR A 5 -18.62 8.03 -10.93
C THR A 5 -19.76 7.17 -10.40
N ALA A 6 -21.01 7.52 -10.74
CA ALA A 6 -22.18 6.76 -10.30
C ALA A 6 -22.21 5.35 -10.90
N GLU A 7 -21.89 5.21 -12.20
CA GLU A 7 -21.79 3.91 -12.85
C GLU A 7 -20.66 3.06 -12.26
N PHE A 8 -19.55 3.68 -11.84
CA PHE A 8 -18.44 2.99 -11.18
C PHE A 8 -18.80 2.52 -9.78
N GLU A 9 -19.45 3.37 -8.99
CA GLU A 9 -19.92 3.02 -7.64
C GLU A 9 -20.94 1.87 -7.70
N GLU A 10 -21.90 1.93 -8.62
CA GLU A 10 -22.87 0.85 -8.84
C GLU A 10 -22.18 -0.43 -9.30
N TRP A 11 -21.19 -0.34 -10.19
CA TRP A 11 -20.39 -1.49 -10.62
C TRP A 11 -19.61 -2.13 -9.46
N ILE A 12 -18.98 -1.34 -8.59
CA ILE A 12 -18.31 -1.86 -7.39
C ILE A 12 -19.32 -2.54 -6.47
N GLN A 13 -20.43 -1.87 -6.17
CA GLN A 13 -21.44 -2.37 -5.21
C GLN A 13 -22.10 -3.66 -5.70
N SER A 14 -22.44 -3.73 -6.98
CA SER A 14 -23.00 -4.95 -7.60
C SER A 14 -21.98 -6.08 -7.71
N GLY A 15 -20.68 -5.76 -7.66
CA GLY A 15 -19.56 -6.68 -7.79
C GLY A 15 -18.88 -7.09 -6.48
N VAL A 16 -19.32 -6.63 -5.30
CA VAL A 16 -18.60 -6.83 -4.02
C VAL A 16 -18.26 -8.30 -3.77
N SER A 17 -19.17 -9.22 -4.08
CA SER A 17 -18.96 -10.67 -3.90
C SER A 17 -17.94 -11.30 -4.86
N ARG A 18 -17.51 -10.57 -5.90
CA ARG A 18 -16.54 -11.04 -6.89
C ARG A 18 -15.11 -10.74 -6.47
N PHE A 19 -14.89 -9.79 -5.57
CA PHE A 19 -13.55 -9.45 -5.11
C PHE A 19 -13.03 -10.54 -4.17
N GLN A 20 -11.78 -10.91 -4.40
CA GLN A 20 -11.03 -11.82 -3.55
C GLN A 20 -9.97 -11.04 -2.76
N ALA A 21 -9.58 -11.59 -1.62
CA ALA A 21 -8.53 -11.00 -0.80
C ALA A 21 -7.19 -10.98 -1.56
N VAL A 22 -6.48 -9.84 -1.52
CA VAL A 22 -5.16 -9.70 -2.16
C VAL A 22 -4.07 -10.44 -1.38
N VAL A 23 -4.23 -10.53 -0.06
CA VAL A 23 -3.38 -11.31 0.85
C VAL A 23 -4.27 -12.21 1.71
N PRO A 24 -3.79 -13.36 2.20
CA PRO A 24 -4.58 -14.19 3.10
C PRO A 24 -4.83 -13.46 4.43
N PHE A 25 -6.09 -13.35 4.84
CA PHE A 25 -6.44 -12.82 6.15
C PHE A 25 -7.73 -13.49 6.66
N ASP A 26 -7.87 -13.52 7.98
CA ASP A 26 -9.11 -13.87 8.67
C ASP A 26 -9.77 -12.56 9.14
N PRO A 27 -10.98 -12.22 8.67
CA PRO A 27 -11.69 -11.00 9.05
C PRO A 27 -11.94 -10.87 10.57
N THR A 28 -11.88 -11.97 11.31
CA THR A 28 -12.18 -12.01 12.76
C THR A 28 -10.94 -11.92 13.64
N SER A 29 -9.76 -12.28 13.13
CA SER A 29 -8.54 -12.35 13.95
C SER A 29 -7.34 -11.61 13.37
N THR A 30 -7.31 -11.35 12.06
CA THR A 30 -6.19 -10.62 11.46
C THR A 30 -6.20 -9.16 11.88
N VAL A 31 -5.05 -8.69 12.37
CA VAL A 31 -4.86 -7.32 12.83
C VAL A 31 -4.10 -6.52 11.77
N PHE A 32 -4.69 -5.39 11.37
CA PHE A 32 -4.09 -4.43 10.46
C PHE A 32 -3.67 -3.16 11.21
N ALA A 33 -2.48 -2.64 10.91
CA ALA A 33 -2.00 -1.36 11.42
C ALA A 33 -1.74 -0.36 10.30
N ALA A 34 -2.25 0.86 10.43
CA ALA A 34 -2.01 1.93 9.46
C ALA A 34 -0.58 2.45 9.55
N VAL A 35 0.14 2.45 8.44
CA VAL A 35 1.53 2.93 8.34
C VAL A 35 1.52 4.36 7.81
N ASN A 36 1.98 5.30 8.63
CA ASN A 36 2.16 6.68 8.19
C ASN A 36 3.47 6.81 7.39
N LEU A 37 3.36 6.95 6.07
CA LEU A 37 4.49 7.11 5.15
C LEU A 37 4.62 8.56 4.63
N THR A 38 3.99 9.51 5.32
CA THR A 38 4.03 10.94 4.99
C THR A 38 5.18 11.66 5.70
N ALA A 39 5.40 12.93 5.35
CA ALA A 39 6.36 13.82 5.99
C ALA A 39 6.17 13.97 7.52
N SER A 40 4.96 13.70 8.03
CA SER A 40 4.65 13.84 9.45
C SER A 40 5.26 12.73 10.30
N ASN A 41 5.69 11.61 9.70
CA ASN A 41 6.38 10.55 10.41
C ASN A 41 7.87 10.87 10.55
N THR A 42 8.27 11.33 11.74
CA THR A 42 9.65 11.69 12.06
C THR A 42 10.59 10.50 12.21
N ASP A 43 10.05 9.28 12.34
CA ASP A 43 10.87 8.06 12.43
C ASP A 43 11.47 7.69 11.06
N LEU A 44 10.83 8.14 9.98
CA LEU A 44 11.24 7.86 8.60
C LEU A 44 12.26 8.87 8.09
N SER A 45 13.51 8.71 8.53
CA SER A 45 14.63 9.53 8.05
C SER A 45 15.05 9.22 6.61
N GLU A 46 15.83 10.12 6.01
CA GLU A 46 16.39 9.89 4.67
C GLU A 46 17.26 8.64 4.58
N PRO A 47 18.27 8.46 5.45
CA PRO A 47 19.12 7.28 5.42
C PRO A 47 18.35 5.98 5.65
N LEU A 48 17.37 5.98 6.58
CA LEU A 48 16.58 4.79 6.89
C LEU A 48 15.82 4.27 5.68
N MET A 49 15.10 5.16 4.99
CA MET A 49 14.29 4.80 3.82
C MET A 49 15.15 4.52 2.58
N ALA A 50 16.42 4.95 2.53
CA ALA A 50 17.33 4.67 1.42
C ALA A 50 17.99 3.28 1.52
N ASP A 51 17.97 2.68 2.71
CA ASP A 51 18.48 1.33 2.96
C ASP A 51 17.30 0.34 3.07
N THR A 52 17.18 -0.55 2.08
CA THR A 52 16.11 -1.55 2.03
C THR A 52 16.10 -2.46 3.24
N ALA A 53 17.27 -2.85 3.77
CA ALA A 53 17.36 -3.75 4.92
C ALA A 53 16.95 -3.01 6.21
N ALA A 54 17.43 -1.78 6.40
CA ALA A 54 17.06 -0.95 7.53
C ALA A 54 15.56 -0.63 7.53
N PHE A 55 15.01 -0.25 6.38
CA PHE A 55 13.58 0.03 6.24
C PHE A 55 12.72 -1.23 6.48
N SER A 56 13.16 -2.38 5.97
CA SER A 56 12.48 -3.65 6.21
C SER A 56 12.48 -4.03 7.69
N ALA A 57 13.61 -3.82 8.39
CA ALA A 57 13.71 -4.03 9.84
C ALA A 57 12.79 -3.08 10.62
N TYR A 58 12.73 -1.81 10.21
CA TYR A 58 11.78 -0.83 10.77
C TYR A 58 10.32 -1.29 10.60
N MET A 59 9.93 -1.75 9.41
CA MET A 59 8.57 -2.23 9.15
C MET A 59 8.24 -3.45 10.01
N GLN A 60 9.15 -4.41 10.14
CA GLN A 60 8.96 -5.57 11.02
C GLN A 60 8.78 -5.17 12.48
N GLN A 61 9.58 -4.21 12.96
CA GLN A 61 9.44 -3.67 14.32
C GLN A 61 8.13 -2.92 14.52
N PHE A 62 7.70 -2.16 13.51
CA PHE A 62 6.41 -1.47 13.52
C PHE A 62 5.25 -2.45 13.66
N LEU A 63 5.24 -3.54 12.88
CA LEU A 63 4.20 -4.58 12.98
C LEU A 63 4.21 -5.25 14.35
N ALA A 64 5.38 -5.67 14.84
CA ALA A 64 5.52 -6.30 16.14
C ALA A 64 5.05 -5.40 17.29
N LYS A 65 5.42 -4.11 17.26
CA LYS A 65 5.01 -3.12 18.27
C LYS A 65 3.49 -2.91 18.30
N ASN A 66 2.82 -3.01 17.16
CA ASN A 66 1.38 -2.86 17.06
C ASN A 66 0.62 -4.19 17.19
N GLY A 67 1.32 -5.33 17.34
CA GLY A 67 0.70 -6.65 17.32
C GLY A 67 -0.07 -6.92 16.02
N ALA A 68 0.40 -6.36 14.91
CA ALA A 68 -0.27 -6.42 13.62
C ALA A 68 0.32 -7.51 12.73
N ASP A 69 -0.54 -8.23 12.01
CA ASP A 69 -0.15 -9.18 10.97
C ASP A 69 0.25 -8.45 9.69
N TYR A 70 -0.45 -7.35 9.39
CA TYR A 70 -0.23 -6.54 8.21
C TYR A 70 -0.18 -5.04 8.51
N GLY A 71 0.67 -4.34 7.77
CA GLY A 71 0.75 -2.88 7.74
C GLY A 71 0.09 -2.35 6.48
N ILE A 72 -0.76 -1.34 6.60
CA ILE A 72 -1.47 -0.74 5.46
C ILE A 72 -0.98 0.69 5.26
N GLY A 73 -0.33 0.96 4.13
CA GLY A 73 0.00 2.34 3.73
C GLY A 73 -1.24 3.07 3.22
N GLY A 74 -1.28 4.39 3.31
CA GLY A 74 -2.46 5.14 2.86
C GLY A 74 -2.51 5.34 1.35
N TYR A 75 -3.74 5.56 0.86
CA TYR A 75 -4.07 6.02 -0.50
C TYR A 75 -4.13 7.55 -0.54
N ASN A 76 -3.78 8.14 -1.68
CA ASN A 76 -3.76 9.59 -1.89
C ASN A 76 -2.82 10.32 -0.92
N GLU A 77 -1.70 9.68 -0.59
CA GLU A 77 -0.68 10.23 0.29
C GLU A 77 0.43 10.90 -0.52
N LEU A 78 0.85 12.10 -0.10
CA LEU A 78 2.07 12.71 -0.59
C LEU A 78 3.27 12.00 0.06
N ARG A 79 3.90 11.10 -0.68
CA ARG A 79 5.06 10.32 -0.21
C ARG A 79 6.32 11.13 -0.43
N THR A 80 6.87 11.66 0.66
CA THR A 80 8.16 12.36 0.65
C THR A 80 9.32 11.44 0.23
N MET A 81 9.19 10.13 0.44
CA MET A 81 10.16 9.12 0.02
C MET A 81 10.48 9.16 -1.48
N TYR A 82 9.48 9.42 -2.34
CA TYR A 82 9.70 9.50 -3.79
C TYR A 82 10.47 10.74 -4.22
N GLY A 83 10.59 11.74 -3.35
CA GLY A 83 11.30 12.97 -3.68
C GLY A 83 12.81 12.87 -3.81
N ARG A 84 13.39 11.69 -3.59
CA ARG A 84 14.85 11.47 -3.57
C ARG A 84 15.44 11.12 -4.92
N SER A 85 14.61 10.72 -5.86
CA SER A 85 15.07 10.44 -7.22
C SER A 85 14.72 11.62 -8.10
N ASP A 86 15.70 12.12 -8.84
CA ASP A 86 15.50 13.11 -9.90
C ASP A 86 14.44 12.63 -10.93
N LEU A 87 14.20 11.31 -11.00
CA LEU A 87 13.16 10.70 -11.83
C LEU A 87 11.73 11.08 -11.41
N PHE A 88 11.53 11.42 -10.13
CA PHE A 88 10.21 11.72 -9.55
C PHE A 88 10.06 13.17 -9.07
N ASP A 89 11.10 13.99 -9.20
CA ASP A 89 11.13 15.42 -8.81
C ASP A 89 11.39 16.39 -9.96
N GLY A 90 10.99 16.01 -11.18
CA GLY A 90 11.03 16.90 -12.35
C GLY A 90 9.96 18.01 -12.30
N GLU A 91 9.68 18.63 -13.46
CA GLU A 91 8.70 19.74 -13.56
C GLU A 91 7.29 19.39 -13.04
N GLU A 92 6.91 18.11 -13.09
CA GLU A 92 5.66 17.58 -12.54
C GLU A 92 5.96 16.42 -11.57
N PRO A 93 6.20 16.71 -10.27
CA PRO A 93 6.63 15.72 -9.30
C PRO A 93 5.59 14.59 -9.09
N ARG A 94 5.99 13.35 -9.33
CA ARG A 94 5.12 12.16 -9.24
C ARG A 94 5.17 11.53 -7.85
N ARG A 95 4.80 12.33 -6.85
CA ARG A 95 4.93 11.96 -5.42
C ARG A 95 3.62 11.58 -4.76
N LEU A 96 2.50 11.71 -5.47
CA LEU A 96 1.18 11.31 -4.98
C LEU A 96 0.99 9.81 -5.16
N HIS A 97 0.88 9.07 -4.05
CA HIS A 97 0.67 7.63 -4.08
C HIS A 97 -0.82 7.33 -4.26
N LEU A 98 -1.17 6.85 -5.44
CA LEU A 98 -2.53 6.40 -5.79
C LEU A 98 -2.70 4.87 -5.60
N GLY A 99 -1.69 4.20 -5.05
CA GLY A 99 -1.74 2.78 -4.73
C GLY A 99 -2.22 2.52 -3.29
N LEU A 100 -2.25 1.23 -2.94
CA LEU A 100 -2.38 0.74 -1.58
C LEU A 100 -1.17 -0.15 -1.29
N ASP A 101 -0.45 0.11 -0.21
CA ASP A 101 0.64 -0.75 0.23
C ASP A 101 0.15 -1.71 1.31
N ILE A 102 0.53 -2.98 1.18
CA ILE A 102 0.31 -4.02 2.20
C ILE A 102 1.66 -4.59 2.59
N TRP A 103 2.08 -4.33 3.82
CA TRP A 103 3.30 -4.85 4.44
C TRP A 103 2.97 -6.10 5.22
N GLY A 104 3.71 -7.19 5.01
CA GLY A 104 3.53 -8.44 5.72
C GLY A 104 4.79 -9.30 5.71
N PRO A 105 4.72 -10.53 6.24
CA PRO A 105 5.84 -11.47 6.21
C PRO A 105 6.34 -11.73 4.79
N ALA A 106 7.65 -11.97 4.64
CA ALA A 106 8.19 -12.48 3.40
C ALA A 106 7.50 -13.80 3.01
N ASP A 107 7.44 -14.08 1.71
CA ASP A 107 6.77 -15.26 1.14
C ASP A 107 5.24 -15.34 1.37
N THR A 108 4.62 -14.24 1.82
CA THR A 108 3.15 -14.14 1.84
C THR A 108 2.59 -14.25 0.42
N SER A 109 1.68 -15.19 0.19
CA SER A 109 0.98 -15.34 -1.08
C SER A 109 0.20 -14.07 -1.44
N VAL A 110 0.36 -13.61 -2.68
CA VAL A 110 -0.40 -12.49 -3.24
C VAL A 110 -1.35 -13.01 -4.31
N TYR A 111 -2.62 -12.64 -4.22
CA TYR A 111 -3.68 -13.06 -5.13
C TYR A 111 -4.21 -11.89 -5.96
N ALA A 112 -4.68 -12.19 -7.18
CA ALA A 112 -5.43 -11.22 -7.96
C ALA A 112 -6.81 -11.02 -7.33
N PRO A 113 -7.24 -9.77 -7.06
CA PRO A 113 -8.55 -9.51 -6.43
C PRO A 113 -9.72 -9.81 -7.38
N LEU A 114 -9.46 -9.88 -8.68
CA LEU A 114 -10.44 -10.20 -9.71
C LEU A 114 -9.81 -11.18 -10.72
N GLY A 115 -10.66 -11.98 -11.35
CA GLY A 115 -10.24 -12.78 -12.51
C GLY A 115 -9.75 -11.88 -13.64
N GLY A 116 -8.60 -12.21 -14.20
CA GLY A 116 -7.96 -11.44 -15.26
C GLY A 116 -6.93 -12.28 -16.01
N VAL A 117 -6.34 -11.68 -17.04
CA VAL A 117 -5.27 -12.29 -17.85
C VAL A 117 -4.03 -11.44 -17.68
N VAL A 118 -2.91 -12.07 -17.31
CA VAL A 118 -1.61 -11.40 -17.30
C VAL A 118 -1.16 -11.21 -18.74
N HIS A 119 -0.89 -9.97 -19.13
CA HIS A 119 -0.39 -9.61 -20.46
C HIS A 119 1.00 -8.99 -20.31
N SER A 120 1.90 -9.33 -21.25
CA SER A 120 3.27 -8.79 -21.36
C SER A 120 3.35 -7.57 -22.26
#